data_AF-A0A9D9C4L2-F1
#
_entry.id   AF-A0A9D9C4L2-F1
#
_cell.length_a   1.000
_cell.length_b   1.000
_cell.length_c   1.000
_cell.angle_alpha   90.00
_cell.angle_beta   90.00
_cell.angle_gamma   90.00
#
_symmetry.space_group_name_H-M   'P 1'
#
loop_
_entity.id
_entity.type
_entity.pdbx_description
1 polymer ?
#
loop_
_entity_poly.entity_id
_entity_poly.type
_entity_poly.pdbx_seq_one_letter_code
_entity_poly.pdbx_strand_id
1 'polypeptide(L)'
;MKHHFILIAAATLLAACTQQTPDERAATMLKEARYALHHHHYDEARDTIFSLRRNCPTAIEARKQAILLLDSIEMMAATDSLRLATGEEWERLDIKRQFF
;
A
#
# COMPACT_ATOMS: atom_id res chain seq x y z
N MET A 1 -41.00 20.58 25.61
CA MET A 1 -39.61 21.12 25.54
C MET A 1 -38.54 20.17 26.10
N LYS A 2 -38.79 19.46 27.22
CA LYS A 2 -37.83 18.52 27.83
C LYS A 2 -37.50 17.29 26.96
N HIS A 3 -38.49 16.76 26.23
CA HIS A 3 -38.32 15.61 25.33
C HIS A 3 -37.51 15.92 24.05
N HIS A 4 -37.56 17.17 23.58
CA HIS A 4 -36.75 17.60 22.42
C HIS A 4 -35.27 17.72 22.78
N PHE A 5 -34.96 18.15 24.01
CA PHE A 5 -33.58 18.20 24.51
C PHE A 5 -32.95 16.80 24.63
N ILE A 6 -33.74 15.79 25.02
CA ILE A 6 -33.30 14.39 25.12
C ILE A 6 -33.02 13.79 23.73
N LEU A 7 -33.85 14.11 22.74
CA LEU A 7 -33.66 13.64 21.35
C LEU A 7 -32.41 14.25 20.68
N ILE A 8 -32.12 15.52 20.96
CA ILE A 8 -30.92 16.19 20.41
C ILE A 8 -29.64 15.65 21.08
N ALA A 9 -29.66 15.39 22.38
CA ALA A 9 -28.52 14.80 23.10
C ALA A 9 -28.21 13.35 22.67
N ALA A 10 -29.23 12.57 22.31
CA ALA A 10 -29.05 11.21 21.79
C ALA A 10 -28.43 11.20 20.37
N ALA A 11 -28.74 12.21 19.54
CA ALA A 11 -28.18 12.33 18.19
C ALA A 11 -26.69 12.75 18.19
N THR A 12 -26.25 13.52 19.19
CA THR A 12 -24.83 13.93 19.31
C THR A 12 -23.90 12.81 19.77
N LEU A 13 -24.40 11.77 20.44
CA LEU A 13 -23.61 10.60 20.87
C LEU A 13 -23.25 9.64 19.71
N LEU A 14 -24.02 9.66 18.61
CA LEU A 14 -23.75 8.84 17.42
C LEU A 14 -22.80 9.53 16.42
N ALA A 15 -22.53 10.82 16.58
CA ALA A 15 -21.63 11.60 15.74
C ALA A 15 -20.19 11.68 16.27
N ALA A 16 -19.89 11.04 17.41
CA ALA A 16 -18.52 10.73 17.82
C ALA A 16 -17.97 9.60 16.92
N CYS A 17 -17.96 9.85 15.61
CA CYS A 17 -17.34 9.00 14.62
C CYS A 17 -15.87 8.84 15.01
N THR A 18 -15.51 7.61 15.33
CA THR A 18 -14.18 7.13 15.68
C THR A 18 -13.15 7.62 14.66
N GLN A 19 -12.46 8.71 14.97
CA GLN A 19 -11.31 9.14 14.19
C GLN A 19 -10.19 8.13 14.42
N GLN A 20 -9.92 7.35 13.37
CA GLN A 20 -8.88 6.34 13.38
C GLN A 20 -7.52 7.00 13.65
N THR A 21 -6.76 6.45 14.58
CA THR A 21 -5.41 6.95 14.88
C THR A 21 -4.51 6.78 13.66
N PRO A 22 -3.43 7.57 13.52
CA PRO A 22 -2.45 7.38 12.44
C PRO A 22 -1.91 5.95 12.37
N ASP A 23 -1.73 5.28 13.52
CA ASP A 23 -1.24 3.91 13.59
C ASP A 23 -2.28 2.90 13.09
N GLU A 24 -3.53 3.02 13.53
CA GLU A 24 -4.62 2.17 13.03
C GLU A 24 -4.81 2.35 11.52
N ARG A 25 -4.77 3.59 11.03
CA ARG A 25 -4.91 3.88 9.60
C ARG A 25 -3.75 3.26 8.82
N ALA A 26 -2.52 3.41 9.30
CA ALA A 26 -1.36 2.80 8.66
C ALA A 26 -1.41 1.27 8.68
N ALA A 27 -1.95 0.66 9.74
CA ALA A 27 -2.17 -0.79 9.81
C ALA A 27 -3.17 -1.28 8.77
N THR A 28 -4.28 -0.54 8.55
CA THR A 28 -5.23 -0.83 7.47
C THR A 28 -4.55 -0.77 6.11
N MET A 29 -3.78 0.29 5.84
CA MET A 29 -3.07 0.46 4.56
C MET A 29 -2.02 -0.64 4.33
N LEU A 30 -1.33 -1.11 5.38
CA LEU A 30 -0.43 -2.27 5.25
C LEU A 30 -1.18 -3.54 4.88
N LYS A 31 -2.38 -3.75 5.42
CA LYS A 31 -3.22 -4.90 5.06
C LYS A 31 -3.65 -4.83 3.60
N GLU A 32 -4.06 -3.65 3.13
CA GLU A 32 -4.41 -3.40 1.73
C GLU A 32 -3.22 -3.65 0.79
N ALA A 33 -2.03 -3.10 1.10
CA ALA A 33 -0.83 -3.32 0.30
C ALA A 33 -0.43 -4.81 0.23
N ARG A 34 -0.54 -5.54 1.36
CA ARG A 34 -0.29 -7.00 1.38
C ARG A 34 -1.31 -7.77 0.55
N TYR A 35 -2.57 -7.36 0.60
CA TYR A 35 -3.63 -7.95 -0.22
C TYR A 35 -3.35 -7.72 -1.71
N ALA A 36 -3.03 -6.49 -2.12
CA ALA A 36 -2.67 -6.17 -3.49
C ALA A 36 -1.43 -6.98 -3.96
N LEU A 37 -0.38 -7.06 -3.13
CA LEU A 37 0.80 -7.87 -3.43
C LEU A 37 0.45 -9.36 -3.61
N HIS A 38 -0.38 -9.93 -2.73
CA HIS A 38 -0.83 -11.32 -2.86
C HIS A 38 -1.54 -11.60 -4.19
N HIS A 39 -2.17 -10.59 -4.78
CA HIS A 39 -2.85 -10.69 -6.08
C HIS A 39 -1.98 -10.22 -7.24
N HIS A 40 -0.67 -10.03 -7.03
CA HIS A 40 0.28 -9.53 -8.02
C HIS A 40 -0.07 -8.14 -8.59
N HIS A 41 -0.89 -7.36 -7.88
CA HIS A 41 -1.24 -5.98 -8.25
C HIS A 41 -0.14 -5.01 -7.75
N TYR A 42 1.02 -5.06 -8.40
CA TYR A 42 2.22 -4.36 -7.92
C TYR A 42 2.06 -2.84 -7.84
N ASP A 43 1.41 -2.20 -8.81
CA ASP A 43 1.21 -0.76 -8.83
C ASP A 43 0.32 -0.30 -7.65
N GLU A 44 -0.79 -1.00 -7.42
CA GLU A 44 -1.70 -0.75 -6.29
C GLU A 44 -0.98 -0.92 -4.94
N ALA A 45 -0.16 -1.96 -4.82
CA ALA A 45 0.63 -2.20 -3.61
C ALA A 45 1.64 -1.05 -3.35
N ARG A 46 2.35 -0.57 -4.39
CA ARG A 46 3.29 0.57 -4.28
C ARG A 46 2.57 1.86 -3.90
N ASP A 47 1.48 2.17 -4.58
CA ASP A 47 0.71 3.40 -4.34
C ASP A 47 0.17 3.45 -2.92
N THR A 48 -0.26 2.30 -2.40
CA THR A 48 -0.71 2.17 -1.01
C THR A 48 0.45 2.44 -0.03
N ILE A 49 1.65 1.89 -0.29
CA ILE A 49 2.84 2.15 0.53
C ILE A 49 3.26 3.63 0.48
N PHE A 50 3.26 4.26 -0.69
CA PHE A 50 3.60 5.68 -0.83
C PHE A 50 2.58 6.58 -0.13
N SER A 51 1.30 6.23 -0.23
CA SER A 51 0.22 6.91 0.48
C SER A 51 0.37 6.76 2.00
N LEU A 52 0.76 5.59 2.50
CA LEU A 52 1.02 5.37 3.93
C LEU A 52 2.15 6.29 4.40
N ARG A 53 3.27 6.34 3.66
CA ARG A 53 4.42 7.19 3.99
C ARG A 53 4.08 8.68 3.97
N ARG A 54 3.16 9.12 3.12
CA ARG A 54 2.72 10.51 3.03
C ARG A 54 1.75 10.88 4.14
N ASN A 55 0.78 10.01 4.42
CA ASN A 55 -0.39 10.35 5.22
C ASN A 55 -0.29 9.93 6.69
N CYS A 56 0.61 9.01 7.02
CA CYS A 56 0.83 8.53 8.39
C CYS A 56 2.30 8.76 8.83
N PRO A 57 2.78 10.02 8.89
CA PRO A 57 4.19 10.31 9.16
C PRO A 57 4.66 9.86 10.55
N THR A 58 3.76 9.85 11.53
CA THR A 58 4.05 9.46 12.92
C THR A 58 3.91 7.96 13.19
N ALA A 59 3.39 7.17 12.24
CA ALA A 59 3.21 5.73 12.41
C ALA A 59 4.52 4.98 12.15
N ILE A 60 5.51 5.18 13.04
CA ILE A 60 6.91 4.79 12.82
C ILE A 60 7.07 3.28 12.55
N GLU A 61 6.41 2.44 13.33
CA GLU A 61 6.50 0.98 13.13
C GLU A 61 5.86 0.53 11.83
N ALA A 62 4.70 1.10 11.47
CA ALA A 62 4.06 0.81 10.19
C ALA A 62 4.92 1.26 9.00
N ARG A 63 5.64 2.39 9.12
CA ARG A 63 6.58 2.86 8.09
C ARG A 63 7.79 1.93 7.93
N LYS A 64 8.30 1.36 9.02
CA LYS A 64 9.37 0.35 8.94
C LYS A 64 8.89 -0.89 8.20
N GLN A 65 7.69 -1.37 8.52
CA GLN A 65 7.08 -2.50 7.81
C GLN A 65 6.81 -2.18 6.33
N ALA A 66 6.41 -0.94 6.03
CA ALA A 66 6.18 -0.47 4.67
C ALA A 66 7.45 -0.49 3.81
N ILE A 67 8.62 -0.20 4.37
CA ILE A 67 9.92 -0.31 3.68
C ILE A 67 10.17 -1.76 3.27
N LEU A 68 10.08 -2.70 4.22
CA LEU A 68 10.29 -4.12 3.95
C LEU A 68 9.27 -4.69 2.95
N LEU A 69 8.03 -4.21 3.02
CA LEU A 69 6.98 -4.62 2.08
C LEU A 69 7.24 -4.08 0.67
N LEU A 70 7.77 -2.85 0.53
CA LEU A 70 8.16 -2.31 -0.76
C LEU A 70 9.27 -3.13 -1.43
N ASP A 71 10.29 -3.54 -0.66
CA ASP A 71 11.34 -4.42 -1.18
C ASP A 71 10.76 -5.75 -1.67
N SER A 72 9.82 -6.32 -0.92
CA SER A 72 9.11 -7.55 -1.31
C SER A 72 8.29 -7.37 -2.60
N ILE A 73 7.63 -6.22 -2.76
CA ILE A 73 6.87 -5.86 -3.97
C ILE A 73 7.81 -5.83 -5.19
N GLU A 74 8.93 -5.11 -5.11
CA GLU A 74 9.85 -5.00 -6.26
C GLU A 74 10.53 -6.32 -6.59
N MET A 75 10.90 -7.12 -5.58
CA MET A 75 11.46 -8.45 -5.81
C MET A 75 10.48 -9.37 -6.53
N MET A 76 9.21 -9.37 -6.14
CA MET A 76 8.19 -10.22 -6.77
C MET A 76 7.85 -9.72 -8.18
N ALA A 77 7.71 -8.41 -8.37
CA ALA A 77 7.48 -7.79 -9.68
C ALA A 77 8.63 -8.10 -10.66
N ALA A 78 9.88 -8.00 -10.20
CA ALA A 78 11.05 -8.35 -11.00
C ALA A 78 11.06 -9.84 -11.34
N THR A 79 10.73 -10.71 -10.39
CA THR A 79 10.65 -12.17 -10.60
C THR A 79 9.62 -12.51 -11.67
N ASP A 80 8.42 -11.94 -11.60
CA ASP A 80 7.39 -12.16 -12.62
C ASP A 80 7.77 -11.59 -13.98
N SER A 81 8.41 -10.42 -14.01
CA SER A 81 8.92 -9.82 -15.25
C SER A 81 9.96 -10.74 -15.91
N LEU A 82 10.90 -11.28 -15.13
CA LEU A 82 11.91 -12.23 -15.62
C LEU A 82 11.30 -13.56 -16.06
N ARG A 83 10.25 -14.04 -15.40
CA ARG A 83 9.54 -15.27 -15.77
C ARG A 83 8.80 -15.13 -17.11
N LEU A 84 8.30 -13.93 -17.40
CA LEU A 84 7.58 -13.64 -18.65
C LEU A 84 8.52 -13.24 -19.80
N ALA A 85 9.74 -12.81 -19.49
CA ALA A 85 10.75 -12.47 -20.49
C ALA A 85 11.03 -13.69 -21.39
N THR A 86 10.86 -13.50 -22.69
CA THR A 86 10.95 -14.60 -23.68
C THR A 86 12.38 -14.82 -24.19
N GLY A 87 13.34 -13.99 -23.77
CA GLY A 87 14.70 -14.00 -24.31
C GLY A 87 14.93 -12.95 -25.39
N GLU A 88 13.88 -12.54 -26.11
CA GLU A 88 13.96 -11.56 -27.21
C GLU A 88 14.39 -10.17 -26.73
N GLU A 89 14.06 -9.79 -25.48
CA GLU A 89 14.53 -8.52 -24.91
C GLU A 89 16.06 -8.50 -24.71
N TRP A 90 16.65 -9.67 -24.43
CA TRP A 90 18.09 -9.83 -24.27
C TRP A 90 18.83 -9.86 -25.60
N GLU A 91 18.18 -10.35 -26.67
CA GLU A 91 18.73 -10.36 -28.03
C GLU A 91 18.94 -8.93 -28.57
N ARG A 92 18.08 -7.98 -28.16
CA ARG A 92 18.26 -6.54 -28.44
C ARG A 92 19.41 -5.90 -27.66
N LEU A 93 19.76 -6.46 -26.50
CA LEU A 93 20.89 -6.02 -25.68
C LEU A 93 22.21 -6.71 -26.09
N ASP A 94 22.13 -7.79 -26.87
CA ASP A 94 23.27 -8.50 -27.49
C ASP A 94 23.81 -7.77 -28.73
N ILE A 95 23.91 -6.44 -28.67
CA ILE A 95 24.67 -5.63 -29.65
C ILE A 95 26.16 -6.04 -29.65
N LYS A 96 26.63 -6.75 -28.63
CA LYS A 96 28.00 -7.27 -28.53
C LYS A 96 28.33 -8.39 -29.52
N ARG A 97 27.34 -9.03 -30.14
CA ARG A 97 27.58 -10.00 -31.25
C ARG A 97 28.01 -9.35 -32.56
N GLN A 98 27.81 -8.04 -32.75
CA GLN A 98 28.26 -7.34 -33.98
C GLN A 98 29.73 -6.90 -33.94
N PHE A 99 30.41 -7.06 -32.80
CA PHE A 99 31.77 -6.56 -32.61
C PHE A 99 32.83 -7.65 -32.39
N PHE A 100 32.47 -8.93 -32.55
CA PHE A 100 33.39 -10.07 -32.60
C PHE A 100 33.01 -11.05 -33.70
#